data_AF-A0A314Y4H6-F1
#
_entry.id   AF-A0A314Y4H6-F1
#
_cell.length_a   1.000
_cell.length_b   1.000
_cell.length_c   1.000
_cell.angle_alpha   90.00
_cell.angle_beta   90.00
_cell.angle_gamma   90.00
#
_symmetry.space_group_name_H-M   'P 1'
#
loop_
_entity.id
_entity.type
_entity.pdbx_description
1 polymer ?
#
loop_
_entity_poly.entity_id
_entity_poly.type
_entity_poly.pdbx_seq_one_letter_code
_entity_poly.pdbx_strand_id
1 'polypeptide(L)'
;MSRRKAIGHEDRKPYIVYLGSLPHDELYSPLSHHLGILERVVEGSSAANTWIRSYRRSFNGFAAKLSDRESEKLANMEDVVSVFPSRTYQLQTTRSWDFMGFGETITQNATAESDVIIGVIDTGVWPESDSFKDEGFGPAPMKWKGACNGGKNFTCNNKLIGARFFTSEEESARDEIGHGSHTASTAAGNAVKDVSIYGLVPGTARGGVPSARIAVYKICTVHWRGYLGCFRPRYWRWG
;
A
#
# COMPACT_ATOMS: atom_id res chain seq x y z
N MET A 1 -12.43 13.07 -53.73
CA MET A 1 -11.34 12.32 -53.07
C MET A 1 -11.60 12.29 -51.57
N SER A 2 -11.98 11.11 -51.07
CA SER A 2 -12.31 10.85 -49.67
C SER A 2 -11.05 10.93 -48.80
N ARG A 3 -11.02 11.84 -47.82
CA ARG A 3 -10.02 11.80 -46.74
C ARG A 3 -10.37 10.62 -45.84
N ARG A 4 -9.55 9.56 -45.90
CA ARG A 4 -9.61 8.46 -44.93
C ARG A 4 -9.39 9.05 -43.54
N LYS A 5 -10.45 9.01 -42.72
CA LYS A 5 -10.37 9.25 -41.28
C LYS A 5 -9.45 8.18 -40.71
N ALA A 6 -8.32 8.58 -40.13
CA ALA A 6 -7.45 7.67 -39.40
C ALA A 6 -8.29 6.96 -38.32
N ILE A 7 -8.20 5.64 -38.28
CA ILE A 7 -8.87 4.79 -37.28
C ILE A 7 -8.36 5.26 -35.91
N GLY A 8 -9.28 5.70 -35.06
CA GLY A 8 -8.96 6.28 -33.76
C GLY A 8 -8.14 5.32 -32.92
N HIS A 9 -7.07 5.83 -32.31
CA HIS A 9 -6.42 5.18 -31.18
C HIS A 9 -7.49 5.08 -30.09
N GLU A 10 -8.04 3.90 -29.82
CA GLU A 10 -8.87 3.70 -28.63
C GLU A 10 -8.07 4.18 -27.41
N ASP A 11 -8.69 5.03 -26.58
CA ASP A 11 -8.05 5.58 -25.37
C ASP A 11 -7.76 4.43 -24.39
N ARG A 12 -6.55 3.88 -24.47
CA ARG A 12 -6.11 2.78 -23.60
C ARG A 12 -6.03 3.26 -22.15
N LYS A 13 -6.65 2.50 -21.25
CA LYS A 13 -6.69 2.77 -19.79
C LYS A 13 -5.90 1.71 -19.03
N PRO A 14 -5.40 2.00 -17.82
CA PRO A 14 -4.69 1.00 -17.02
C PRO A 14 -5.65 -0.08 -16.50
N TYR A 15 -5.34 -1.33 -16.81
CA TYR A 15 -6.02 -2.53 -16.32
C TYR A 15 -5.04 -3.43 -15.56
N ILE A 16 -5.58 -4.31 -14.71
CA ILE A 16 -4.85 -5.35 -14.01
C ILE A 16 -5.36 -6.71 -14.51
N VAL A 17 -4.42 -7.53 -14.97
CA VAL A 17 -4.64 -8.89 -15.44
C VAL A 17 -4.11 -9.84 -14.37
N TYR A 18 -5.01 -10.62 -13.80
CA TYR A 18 -4.71 -11.59 -12.75
C TYR A 18 -4.67 -13.01 -13.34
N LEU A 19 -3.56 -13.71 -13.12
CA LEU A 19 -3.29 -15.05 -13.67
C LEU A 19 -3.28 -16.14 -12.57
N GLY A 20 -3.74 -15.82 -11.35
CA GLY A 20 -3.75 -16.78 -10.24
C GLY A 20 -2.46 -16.83 -9.42
N SER A 21 -2.15 -18.02 -8.89
CA SER A 21 -0.92 -18.31 -8.16
C SER A 21 0.29 -18.41 -9.09
N LEU A 22 1.48 -18.13 -8.56
CA LEU A 22 2.70 -18.40 -9.31
C LEU A 22 2.86 -19.92 -9.52
N PRO A 23 3.19 -20.36 -10.75
CA PRO A 23 3.64 -21.72 -11.00
C PRO A 23 4.83 -22.09 -10.12
N HIS A 24 4.91 -23.36 -9.72
CA HIS A 24 6.03 -23.90 -8.92
C HIS A 24 7.21 -24.37 -9.79
N ASP A 25 7.16 -24.12 -11.10
CA ASP A 25 8.20 -24.49 -12.06
C ASP A 25 9.39 -23.51 -11.98
N GLU A 26 10.60 -24.03 -11.73
CA GLU A 26 11.82 -23.22 -11.65
C GLU A 26 12.20 -22.56 -12.99
N LEU A 27 11.71 -23.08 -14.12
CA LEU A 27 11.90 -22.50 -15.44
C LEU A 27 10.88 -21.40 -15.76
N TYR A 28 9.89 -21.20 -14.89
CA TYR A 28 8.88 -20.16 -15.09
C TYR A 28 9.49 -18.77 -14.95
N SER A 29 9.46 -18.00 -16.04
CA SER A 29 9.78 -16.57 -16.05
C SER A 29 8.47 -15.76 -16.07
N PRO A 30 8.03 -15.18 -14.93
CA PRO A 30 6.79 -14.41 -14.88
C PRO A 30 6.80 -13.25 -15.88
N LEU A 31 7.93 -12.56 -16.04
CA LEU A 31 8.00 -11.40 -16.94
C LEU A 31 7.84 -11.82 -18.40
N SER A 32 8.54 -12.88 -18.83
CA SER A 32 8.43 -13.39 -20.20
C SER A 32 7.02 -13.89 -20.49
N HIS A 33 6.41 -14.60 -19.54
CA HIS A 33 5.04 -15.07 -19.67
C HIS A 33 4.03 -13.93 -19.79
N HIS A 34 4.12 -12.92 -18.93
CA HIS A 34 3.23 -11.77 -18.98
C HIS A 34 3.34 -10.98 -20.30
N LEU A 35 4.57 -10.77 -20.78
CA LEU A 35 4.79 -10.09 -22.05
C LEU A 35 4.25 -10.92 -23.22
N GLY A 36 4.45 -12.25 -23.21
CA GLY A 36 3.90 -13.14 -24.22
C GLY A 36 2.37 -13.16 -24.25
N ILE A 37 1.70 -13.12 -23.10
CA ILE A 37 0.23 -12.96 -23.03
C ILE A 37 -0.19 -11.61 -23.62
N LEU A 38 0.49 -10.53 -23.24
CA LEU A 38 0.16 -9.18 -23.69
C LEU A 38 0.39 -8.99 -25.21
N GLU A 39 1.44 -9.58 -25.79
CA GLU A 39 1.73 -9.52 -27.23
C GLU A 39 0.63 -10.15 -28.09
N ARG A 40 -0.08 -11.15 -27.57
CA ARG A 40 -1.17 -11.83 -28.31
C ARG A 40 -2.40 -10.94 -28.53
N VAL A 41 -2.57 -9.87 -27.76
CA VAL A 41 -3.79 -9.04 -27.78
C VAL A 41 -3.57 -7.61 -28.24
N VAL A 42 -2.36 -7.08 -28.07
CA VAL A 42 -2.06 -5.67 -28.35
C VAL A 42 -1.94 -5.48 -29.87
N GLU A 43 -2.96 -4.87 -30.47
CA GLU A 43 -2.96 -4.55 -31.90
C GLU A 43 -2.31 -3.18 -32.14
N GLY A 44 -1.47 -3.05 -33.19
CA GLY A 44 -0.90 -1.77 -33.61
C GLY A 44 0.09 -1.11 -32.64
N SER A 45 0.56 -1.83 -31.61
CA SER A 45 1.57 -1.36 -30.66
C SER A 45 2.40 -2.53 -30.15
N SER A 46 3.54 -2.27 -29.49
CA SER A 46 4.28 -3.35 -28.82
C SER A 46 3.77 -3.55 -27.40
N ALA A 47 3.82 -4.79 -26.91
CA ALA A 47 3.52 -5.09 -25.51
C ALA A 47 4.40 -4.28 -24.54
N ALA A 48 5.65 -4.00 -24.91
CA ALA A 48 6.54 -3.17 -24.11
C ALA A 48 6.03 -1.72 -23.96
N ASN A 49 5.31 -1.19 -24.97
CA ASN A 49 4.77 0.17 -24.93
C ASN A 49 3.47 0.29 -24.12
N THR A 50 2.72 -0.81 -23.97
CA THR A 50 1.50 -0.85 -23.17
C THR A 50 1.72 -1.40 -21.76
N TRP A 51 2.78 -2.17 -21.55
CA TRP A 51 3.13 -2.75 -20.27
C TRP A 51 3.42 -1.66 -19.23
N ILE A 52 2.81 -1.81 -18.05
CA ILE A 52 3.07 -0.96 -16.89
C ILE A 52 3.93 -1.72 -15.89
N ARG A 53 3.55 -2.98 -15.58
CA ARG A 53 4.24 -3.75 -14.54
C ARG A 53 3.89 -5.23 -14.51
N SER A 54 4.85 -6.06 -14.08
CA SER A 54 4.64 -7.47 -13.70
C SER A 54 4.63 -7.68 -12.19
N TYR A 55 3.61 -8.37 -11.69
CA TYR A 55 3.50 -8.91 -10.32
C TYR A 55 4.00 -10.35 -10.31
N ARG A 56 5.10 -10.60 -9.58
CA ARG A 56 5.90 -11.83 -9.69
C ARG A 56 6.23 -12.49 -8.35
N ARG A 57 5.47 -12.16 -7.29
CA ARG A 57 5.77 -12.59 -5.92
C ARG A 57 4.53 -13.11 -5.19
N SER A 58 3.68 -12.19 -4.74
CA SER A 58 2.49 -12.55 -3.96
C SER A 58 1.39 -13.17 -4.82
N PHE A 59 1.41 -12.89 -6.11
CA PHE A 59 0.51 -13.46 -7.10
C PHE A 59 1.14 -13.34 -8.50
N ASN A 60 0.56 -14.06 -9.45
CA ASN A 60 0.89 -14.04 -10.86
C ASN A 60 -0.03 -13.06 -11.60
N GLY A 61 0.54 -12.12 -12.36
CA GLY A 61 -0.25 -11.14 -13.09
C GLY A 61 0.52 -9.89 -13.48
N PHE A 62 -0.12 -9.00 -14.21
CA PHE A 62 0.50 -7.77 -14.68
C PHE A 62 -0.51 -6.62 -14.81
N ALA A 63 0.01 -5.40 -14.95
CA ALA A 63 -0.77 -4.23 -15.29
C ALA A 63 -0.31 -3.69 -16.64
N ALA A 64 -1.25 -3.30 -17.49
CA ALA A 64 -1.00 -2.76 -18.82
C ALA A 64 -2.06 -1.72 -19.20
N LYS A 65 -1.71 -0.80 -20.09
CA LYS A 65 -2.68 0.07 -20.76
C LYS A 65 -3.37 -0.74 -21.86
N LEU A 66 -4.67 -0.95 -21.73
CA LEU A 66 -5.47 -1.74 -22.67
C LEU A 66 -6.66 -0.92 -23.16
N SER A 67 -7.09 -1.16 -24.39
CA SER A 67 -8.42 -0.76 -24.82
C SER A 67 -9.48 -1.71 -24.24
N ASP A 68 -10.75 -1.30 -24.28
CA ASP A 68 -11.84 -2.12 -23.77
C ASP A 68 -11.88 -3.47 -24.52
N ARG A 69 -11.68 -3.45 -25.86
CA ARG A 69 -11.58 -4.66 -26.68
C ARG A 69 -10.39 -5.56 -26.32
N GLU A 70 -9.21 -4.97 -26.07
CA GLU A 70 -8.02 -5.74 -25.64
C GLU A 70 -8.23 -6.38 -24.26
N SER A 71 -8.92 -5.67 -23.35
CA SER A 71 -9.25 -6.18 -22.03
C SER A 71 -10.23 -7.36 -22.08
N GLU A 72 -11.24 -7.30 -22.96
CA GLU A 72 -12.19 -8.40 -23.17
C GLU A 72 -11.52 -9.63 -23.78
N LYS A 73 -10.61 -9.44 -24.73
CA LYS A 73 -9.83 -10.56 -25.29
C LYS A 73 -9.01 -11.27 -24.20
N LEU A 74 -8.34 -10.50 -23.35
CA LEU A 74 -7.57 -11.06 -22.24
C LEU A 74 -8.47 -11.79 -21.24
N ALA A 75 -9.64 -11.24 -20.92
CA ALA A 75 -10.58 -11.87 -19.99
C ALA A 75 -11.10 -13.23 -20.48
N ASN A 76 -11.04 -13.50 -21.79
CA ASN A 76 -11.46 -14.76 -22.40
C ASN A 76 -10.31 -15.76 -22.63
N MET A 77 -9.08 -15.45 -22.22
CA MET A 77 -7.95 -16.39 -22.31
C MET A 77 -7.98 -17.38 -21.16
N GLU A 78 -7.72 -18.65 -21.45
CA GLU A 78 -7.71 -19.74 -20.45
C GLU A 78 -6.73 -19.48 -19.29
N ASP A 79 -5.57 -18.89 -19.59
CA ASP A 79 -4.53 -18.57 -18.62
C ASP A 79 -4.87 -17.35 -17.73
N VAL A 80 -5.96 -16.62 -18.02
CA VAL A 80 -6.35 -15.38 -17.34
C VAL A 80 -7.55 -15.62 -16.44
N VAL A 81 -7.37 -15.40 -15.15
CA VAL A 81 -8.45 -15.56 -14.14
C VAL A 81 -9.39 -14.37 -14.15
N SER A 82 -8.86 -13.14 -14.24
CA SER A 82 -9.70 -11.94 -14.31
C SER A 82 -8.93 -10.73 -14.86
N VAL A 83 -9.68 -9.81 -15.47
CA VAL A 83 -9.18 -8.50 -15.93
C VAL A 83 -10.08 -7.43 -15.36
N PHE A 84 -9.52 -6.41 -14.71
CA PHE A 84 -10.30 -5.33 -14.11
C PHE A 84 -9.57 -3.98 -14.18
N PRO A 85 -10.30 -2.86 -14.28
CA PRO A 85 -9.69 -1.54 -14.39
C PRO A 85 -8.91 -1.20 -13.10
N SER A 86 -7.74 -0.59 -13.27
CA SER A 86 -6.96 -0.06 -12.15
C SER A 86 -7.67 1.15 -11.56
N ARG A 87 -7.93 1.15 -10.26
CA ARG A 87 -8.64 2.22 -9.53
C ARG A 87 -7.77 2.85 -8.46
N THR A 88 -7.93 4.16 -8.28
CA THR A 88 -7.43 4.90 -7.12
C THR A 88 -8.46 4.82 -6.02
N TYR A 89 -8.05 4.43 -4.81
CA TYR A 89 -8.93 4.36 -3.65
C TYR A 89 -8.81 5.62 -2.81
N GLN A 90 -9.93 6.02 -2.19
CA GLN A 90 -9.99 7.10 -1.20
C GLN A 90 -9.82 6.54 0.20
N LEU A 91 -9.21 7.35 1.06
CA LEU A 91 -8.98 7.00 2.47
C LEU A 91 -10.28 7.13 3.28
N GLN A 92 -10.43 6.27 4.29
CA GLN A 92 -11.61 6.18 5.16
C GLN A 92 -11.10 5.92 6.59
N THR A 93 -11.61 6.64 7.59
CA THR A 93 -11.33 6.38 9.02
C THR A 93 -12.60 6.56 9.86
N THR A 94 -12.79 5.71 10.86
CA THR A 94 -13.85 5.84 11.88
C THR A 94 -13.26 5.70 13.30
N ARG A 95 -13.89 6.39 14.26
CA ARG A 95 -13.64 6.46 15.73
C ARG A 95 -14.07 5.16 16.47
N SER A 96 -13.75 4.85 17.73
CA SER A 96 -12.84 5.36 18.78
C SER A 96 -12.91 4.41 19.99
N TRP A 97 -12.43 3.17 19.86
CA TRP A 97 -12.27 2.07 20.86
C TRP A 97 -13.19 2.02 22.11
N ASP A 98 -13.25 3.07 22.94
CA ASP A 98 -14.28 3.27 23.98
C ASP A 98 -15.71 3.11 23.44
N PHE A 99 -15.98 3.60 22.22
CA PHE A 99 -17.26 3.40 21.54
C PHE A 99 -17.56 1.90 21.31
N MET A 100 -16.53 1.07 21.14
CA MET A 100 -16.66 -0.37 20.97
C MET A 100 -16.63 -1.13 22.31
N GLY A 101 -16.68 -0.44 23.45
CA GLY A 101 -16.59 -1.06 24.78
C GLY A 101 -15.18 -1.53 25.15
N PHE A 102 -14.15 -1.07 24.43
CA PHE A 102 -12.76 -1.49 24.61
C PHE A 102 -11.96 -0.49 25.46
N GLY A 103 -12.36 -0.34 26.72
CA GLY A 103 -11.76 0.60 27.67
C GLY A 103 -10.36 0.21 28.16
N GLU A 104 -9.68 1.13 28.86
CA GLU A 104 -8.31 0.95 29.38
C GLU A 104 -8.14 -0.23 30.33
N THR A 105 -9.23 -0.77 30.88
CA THR A 105 -9.26 -1.83 31.89
C THR A 105 -9.14 -3.25 31.32
N ILE A 106 -9.12 -3.41 30.00
CA ILE A 106 -8.97 -4.74 29.39
C ILE A 106 -7.54 -5.23 29.58
N THR A 107 -7.40 -6.43 30.15
CA THR A 107 -6.10 -7.06 30.36
C THR A 107 -5.45 -7.40 29.03
N GLN A 108 -4.44 -6.61 28.67
CA GLN A 108 -3.61 -6.84 27.49
C GLN A 108 -2.37 -7.67 27.88
N ASN A 109 -1.98 -8.60 27.04
CA ASN A 109 -0.72 -9.32 27.22
C ASN A 109 0.40 -8.56 26.49
N ALA A 110 0.93 -7.53 27.16
CA ALA A 110 1.93 -6.64 26.59
C ALA A 110 3.15 -7.38 26.01
N THR A 111 3.56 -8.49 26.62
CA THR A 111 4.66 -9.32 26.13
C THR A 111 4.33 -9.94 24.77
N ALA A 112 3.15 -10.56 24.64
CA ALA A 112 2.71 -11.15 23.38
C ALA A 112 2.44 -10.08 22.31
N GLU A 113 1.85 -8.95 22.70
CA GLU A 113 1.57 -7.83 21.81
C GLU A 113 2.84 -7.16 21.28
N SER A 114 3.91 -7.10 22.09
CA SER A 114 5.21 -6.54 21.66
C SER A 114 5.90 -7.31 20.53
N ASP A 115 5.48 -8.56 20.31
CA ASP A 115 5.91 -9.41 19.19
C ASP A 115 4.99 -9.25 17.96
N VAL A 116 3.88 -8.51 18.04
CA VAL A 116 3.00 -8.22 16.91
C VAL A 116 3.53 -7.04 16.10
N ILE A 117 3.49 -7.14 14.78
CA ILE A 117 3.90 -6.09 13.85
C ILE A 117 2.70 -5.73 12.97
N ILE A 118 2.22 -4.50 13.08
CA ILE A 118 1.11 -3.97 12.27
C ILE A 118 1.69 -3.25 11.05
N GLY A 119 1.39 -3.76 9.86
CA GLY A 119 1.70 -3.08 8.60
C GLY A 119 0.65 -2.03 8.27
N VAL A 120 1.02 -0.76 8.18
CA VAL A 120 0.14 0.35 7.82
C VAL A 120 0.44 0.79 6.39
N ILE A 121 -0.54 0.67 5.51
CA ILE A 121 -0.43 1.02 4.09
C ILE A 121 -1.29 2.27 3.85
N ASP A 122 -0.67 3.45 3.87
CA ASP A 122 -1.41 4.73 3.95
C ASP A 122 -0.56 5.90 3.39
N THR A 123 -0.74 7.14 3.89
CA THR A 123 -0.02 8.36 3.50
C THR A 123 1.37 8.52 4.14
N GLY A 124 1.80 7.54 4.94
CA GLY A 124 3.05 7.60 5.70
C GLY A 124 2.80 7.66 7.19
N VAL A 125 3.80 8.13 7.95
CA VAL A 125 3.64 8.45 9.38
C VAL A 125 4.47 9.67 9.75
N TRP A 126 4.04 10.43 10.75
CA TRP A 126 4.83 11.47 11.41
C TRP A 126 5.61 10.86 12.60
N PRO A 127 6.89 10.50 12.43
CA PRO A 127 7.59 9.66 13.40
C PRO A 127 7.83 10.33 14.77
N GLU A 128 7.82 11.65 14.84
CA GLU A 128 8.07 12.41 16.08
C GLU A 128 6.84 12.56 16.99
N SER A 129 5.69 11.99 16.61
CA SER A 129 4.49 12.01 17.47
C SER A 129 4.70 11.19 18.74
N ASP A 130 4.16 11.66 19.87
CA ASP A 130 4.18 10.94 21.15
C ASP A 130 3.52 9.56 21.08
N SER A 131 2.59 9.35 20.13
CA SER A 131 1.98 8.04 19.86
C SER A 131 2.99 6.99 19.37
N PHE A 132 4.17 7.40 18.91
CA PHE A 132 5.15 6.55 18.24
C PHE A 132 6.54 6.55 18.89
N LYS A 133 6.67 7.12 20.08
CA LYS A 133 7.90 6.99 20.86
C LYS A 133 8.11 5.54 21.31
N ASP A 134 9.35 5.18 21.61
CA ASP A 134 9.74 3.81 21.88
C ASP A 134 10.23 3.57 23.32
N GLU A 135 9.91 4.47 24.25
CA GLU A 135 10.20 4.20 25.66
C GLU A 135 9.46 2.94 26.14
N GLY A 136 10.19 2.03 26.77
CA GLY A 136 9.66 0.74 27.22
C GLY A 136 9.62 -0.36 26.14
N PHE A 137 10.03 -0.07 24.90
CA PHE A 137 10.14 -1.08 23.85
C PHE A 137 11.55 -1.68 23.81
N GLY A 138 11.62 -3.02 23.85
CA GLY A 138 12.85 -3.76 23.53
C GLY A 138 13.17 -3.72 22.02
N PRO A 139 14.23 -4.40 21.55
CA PRO A 139 14.54 -4.47 20.13
C PRO A 139 13.38 -5.03 19.30
N ALA A 140 13.38 -4.75 18.00
CA ALA A 140 12.40 -5.30 17.08
C ALA A 140 12.38 -6.85 17.15
N PRO A 141 11.22 -7.50 16.98
CA PRO A 141 11.10 -8.95 16.96
C PRO A 141 12.09 -9.62 16.01
N MET A 142 12.71 -10.74 16.41
CA MET A 142 13.68 -11.46 15.58
C MET A 142 13.12 -11.90 14.22
N LYS A 143 11.80 -12.13 14.14
CA LYS A 143 11.10 -12.47 12.89
C LYS A 143 10.98 -11.29 11.91
N TRP A 144 11.25 -10.06 12.35
CA TRP A 144 11.18 -8.88 11.51
C TRP A 144 12.38 -8.84 10.55
N LYS A 145 12.07 -8.83 9.25
CA LYS A 145 13.06 -8.75 8.17
C LYS A 145 12.91 -7.50 7.31
N GLY A 146 12.01 -6.61 7.68
CA GLY A 146 11.86 -5.32 7.00
C GLY A 146 13.03 -4.40 7.32
N ALA A 147 13.01 -3.22 6.70
CA ALA A 147 14.06 -2.23 6.83
C ALA A 147 13.47 -0.85 7.08
N CYS A 148 14.29 0.03 7.66
CA CYS A 148 13.99 1.44 7.72
C CYS A 148 14.50 2.15 6.46
N ASN A 149 13.71 2.12 5.39
CA ASN A 149 13.97 2.86 4.16
C ASN A 149 13.02 4.06 4.08
N GLY A 150 12.98 4.83 5.17
CA GLY A 150 12.07 5.96 5.34
C GLY A 150 12.41 7.19 4.49
N GLY A 151 13.60 7.25 3.88
CA GLY A 151 14.01 8.38 3.03
C GLY A 151 14.57 9.56 3.83
N LYS A 152 14.49 10.77 3.26
CA LYS A 152 15.07 11.97 3.89
C LYS A 152 14.35 12.30 5.20
N ASN A 153 15.13 12.71 6.21
CA ASN A 153 14.66 13.12 7.54
C ASN A 153 13.65 12.14 8.16
N PHE A 154 13.93 10.84 8.04
CA PHE A 154 13.09 9.79 8.60
C PHE A 154 13.96 8.79 9.33
N THR A 155 13.63 8.49 10.57
CA THR A 155 14.35 7.50 11.39
C THR A 155 13.36 6.61 12.09
N CYS A 156 13.60 5.30 12.00
CA CYS A 156 12.85 4.28 12.71
C CYS A 156 13.40 4.14 14.12
N ASN A 157 12.55 3.67 15.02
CA ASN A 157 12.89 3.38 16.41
C ASN A 157 12.33 2.00 16.77
N ASN A 158 12.30 1.63 18.06
CA ASN A 158 11.75 0.35 18.45
C ASN A 158 10.21 0.27 18.35
N LYS A 159 9.50 1.38 18.21
CA LYS A 159 8.05 1.40 17.99
C LYS A 159 7.69 1.33 16.50
N LEU A 160 8.23 2.26 15.71
CA LEU A 160 8.20 2.30 14.25
C LEU A 160 9.40 1.55 13.70
N ILE A 161 9.30 0.23 13.57
CA ILE A 161 10.44 -0.65 13.22
C ILE A 161 10.72 -0.73 11.71
N GLY A 162 9.83 -0.15 10.89
CA GLY A 162 9.90 -0.23 9.44
C GLY A 162 9.24 0.96 8.76
N ALA A 163 9.87 1.43 7.69
CA ALA A 163 9.32 2.49 6.86
C ALA A 163 9.75 2.32 5.41
N ARG A 164 8.83 2.52 4.48
CA ARG A 164 9.10 2.58 3.05
C ARG A 164 8.06 3.45 2.34
N PHE A 165 8.48 4.11 1.28
CA PHE A 165 7.64 4.86 0.35
C PHE A 165 7.86 4.32 -1.08
N PHE A 166 6.87 4.48 -1.97
CA PHE A 166 6.87 3.82 -3.29
C PHE A 166 6.59 4.74 -4.49
N THR A 167 6.19 5.98 -4.23
CA THR A 167 5.97 7.00 -5.25
C THR A 167 7.30 7.68 -5.58
N SER A 168 7.53 7.99 -6.86
CA SER A 168 8.78 8.65 -7.31
C SER A 168 8.78 10.16 -7.08
N GLU A 169 7.62 10.71 -6.76
CA GLU A 169 7.41 12.13 -6.46
C GLU A 169 7.74 12.45 -5.00
N GLU A 170 7.99 11.43 -4.18
CA GLU A 170 8.25 11.55 -2.75
C GLU A 170 9.70 11.19 -2.45
N GLU A 171 10.27 11.84 -1.44
CA GLU A 171 11.62 11.55 -0.95
C GLU A 171 11.61 10.86 0.42
N SER A 172 10.43 10.65 1.01
CA SER A 172 10.28 10.16 2.38
C SER A 172 8.96 9.42 2.62
N ALA A 173 8.94 8.54 3.62
CA ALA A 173 7.75 7.90 4.18
C ALA A 173 7.04 8.80 5.22
N ARG A 174 7.52 10.04 5.40
CA ARG A 174 6.91 11.03 6.27
C ARG A 174 5.51 11.38 5.78
N ASP A 175 4.59 11.47 6.73
CA ASP A 175 3.21 11.86 6.46
C ASP A 175 3.06 13.38 6.46
N GLU A 176 2.60 13.93 5.34
CA GLU A 176 2.33 15.36 5.17
C GLU A 176 0.82 15.65 5.17
N ILE A 177 0.00 14.60 5.27
CA ILE A 177 -1.46 14.64 5.07
C ILE A 177 -2.17 14.35 6.40
N GLY A 178 -1.57 13.51 7.24
CA GLY A 178 -2.03 13.18 8.59
C GLY A 178 -2.86 11.91 8.67
N HIS A 179 -3.40 11.41 7.55
CA HIS A 179 -4.27 10.23 7.56
C HIS A 179 -3.52 8.97 8.03
N GLY A 180 -2.33 8.71 7.49
CA GLY A 180 -1.52 7.57 7.89
C GLY A 180 -1.07 7.62 9.34
N SER A 181 -0.73 8.81 9.83
CA SER A 181 -0.41 9.02 11.26
C SER A 181 -1.62 8.76 12.15
N HIS A 182 -2.80 9.27 11.78
CA HIS A 182 -4.04 9.04 12.53
C HIS A 182 -4.46 7.56 12.52
N THR A 183 -4.37 6.88 11.38
CA THR A 183 -4.69 5.45 11.25
C THR A 183 -3.69 4.60 12.04
N ALA A 184 -2.40 4.90 11.95
CA ALA A 184 -1.36 4.18 12.68
C ALA A 184 -1.51 4.33 14.20
N SER A 185 -1.80 5.54 14.69
CA SER A 185 -2.03 5.78 16.12
C SER A 185 -3.33 5.15 16.61
N THR A 186 -4.37 5.09 15.77
CA THR A 186 -5.60 4.38 16.11
C THR A 186 -5.37 2.87 16.22
N ALA A 187 -4.54 2.28 15.37
CA ALA A 187 -4.26 0.85 15.42
C ALA A 187 -3.36 0.48 16.63
N ALA A 188 -2.24 1.18 16.78
CA ALA A 188 -1.21 0.84 17.77
C ALA A 188 -0.47 2.06 18.32
N GLY A 189 -1.09 3.22 18.45
CA GLY A 189 -0.50 4.35 19.15
C GLY A 189 -0.29 4.04 20.63
N ASN A 190 0.80 4.56 21.21
CA ASN A 190 0.99 4.56 22.65
C ASN A 190 -0.13 5.33 23.35
N ALA A 191 -0.31 5.07 24.63
CA ALA A 191 -1.19 5.88 25.47
C ALA A 191 -0.56 7.27 25.68
N VAL A 192 -1.18 8.30 25.12
CA VAL A 192 -0.79 9.71 25.29
C VAL A 192 -1.88 10.42 26.08
N LYS A 193 -1.53 10.87 27.29
CA LYS A 193 -2.45 11.56 28.20
C LYS A 193 -2.61 13.02 27.80
N ASP A 194 -3.70 13.63 28.27
CA ASP A 194 -3.98 15.06 28.17
C ASP A 194 -3.99 15.59 26.72
N VAL A 195 -4.37 14.73 25.76
CA VAL A 195 -4.54 15.15 24.39
C VAL A 195 -5.93 15.74 24.16
N SER A 196 -6.00 16.74 23.28
CA SER A 196 -7.26 17.33 22.86
C SER A 196 -7.14 17.84 21.44
N ILE A 197 -8.27 17.96 20.74
CA ILE A 197 -8.33 18.61 19.42
C ILE A 197 -8.88 20.01 19.66
N TYR A 198 -8.01 21.02 19.65
CA TYR A 198 -8.36 22.42 19.97
C TYR A 198 -9.10 22.58 21.32
N GLY A 199 -8.74 21.79 22.34
CA GLY A 199 -9.40 21.79 23.65
C GLY A 199 -10.70 20.97 23.72
N LEU A 200 -11.12 20.35 22.61
CA LEU A 200 -12.27 19.46 22.57
C LEU A 200 -11.84 18.01 22.79
N VAL A 201 -12.70 17.25 23.48
CA VAL A 201 -12.53 15.82 23.79
C VAL A 201 -11.19 15.54 24.50
N PRO A 202 -10.96 16.12 25.69
CA PRO A 202 -9.78 15.82 26.48
C PRO A 202 -9.81 14.35 26.93
N GLY A 203 -8.67 13.68 26.87
CA GLY A 203 -8.53 12.32 27.36
C GLY A 203 -7.19 11.70 27.03
N THR A 204 -7.11 10.40 27.20
CA THR A 204 -5.97 9.59 26.74
C THR A 204 -6.25 9.10 25.33
N ALA A 205 -5.40 9.43 24.35
CA ALA A 205 -5.42 8.74 23.06
C ALA A 205 -4.58 7.47 23.16
N ARG A 206 -5.08 6.35 22.63
CA ARG A 206 -4.33 5.11 22.52
C ARG A 206 -4.79 4.29 21.32
N GLY A 207 -3.92 3.43 20.82
CA GLY A 207 -4.27 2.43 19.84
C GLY A 207 -5.01 1.24 20.45
N GLY A 208 -5.58 0.40 19.60
CA GLY A 208 -6.17 -0.87 20.02
C GLY A 208 -5.14 -1.84 20.63
N VAL A 209 -3.90 -1.83 20.09
CA VAL A 209 -2.78 -2.65 20.58
C VAL A 209 -1.54 -1.77 20.84
N PRO A 210 -1.49 -1.01 21.95
CA PRO A 210 -0.43 -0.05 22.22
C PRO A 210 0.97 -0.65 22.26
N SER A 211 1.13 -1.91 22.65
CA SER A 211 2.44 -2.58 22.70
C SER A 211 2.91 -3.11 21.34
N ALA A 212 2.08 -3.12 20.29
CA ALA A 212 2.49 -3.62 18.97
C ALA A 212 3.52 -2.71 18.27
N ARG A 213 4.33 -3.31 17.40
CA ARG A 213 5.26 -2.62 16.50
C ARG A 213 4.53 -2.16 15.24
N ILE A 214 5.03 -1.11 14.61
CA ILE A 214 4.43 -0.57 13.37
C ILE A 214 5.47 -0.58 12.25
N ALA A 215 5.04 -1.02 11.07
CA ALA A 215 5.79 -0.88 9.83
C ALA A 215 4.95 -0.11 8.80
N VAL A 216 5.47 1.01 8.31
CA VAL A 216 4.70 1.94 7.46
C VAL A 216 5.11 1.84 6.00
N TYR A 217 4.11 1.82 5.14
CA TYR A 217 4.23 1.73 3.69
C TYR A 217 3.46 2.89 3.06
N LYS A 218 4.15 4.01 2.77
CA LYS A 218 3.57 5.18 2.12
C LYS A 218 3.29 4.87 0.65
N ILE A 219 2.02 4.74 0.32
CA ILE A 219 1.54 4.52 -1.05
C ILE A 219 0.51 5.56 -1.50
N CYS A 220 -0.01 6.33 -0.55
CA CYS A 220 -0.99 7.39 -0.80
C CYS A 220 -0.30 8.76 -0.74
N THR A 221 -0.58 9.61 -1.72
CA THR A 221 -0.08 11.00 -1.77
C THR A 221 -1.13 11.91 -2.42
N VAL A 222 -0.95 13.23 -2.29
CA VAL A 222 -1.76 14.23 -2.99
C VAL A 222 -1.29 14.25 -4.45
N HIS A 223 -2.19 13.89 -5.36
CA HIS A 223 -1.86 13.94 -6.78
C HIS A 223 -1.84 15.39 -7.28
N TRP A 224 -1.10 15.68 -8.36
CA TRP A 224 -0.94 17.01 -8.96
C TRP A 224 -2.26 17.75 -9.30
N ARG A 225 -3.39 17.04 -9.35
CA ARG A 225 -4.73 17.61 -9.52
C ARG A 225 -5.46 17.95 -8.21
N GLY A 226 -4.78 17.88 -7.06
CA GLY A 226 -5.32 18.22 -5.74
C GLY A 226 -6.13 17.10 -5.05
N TYR A 227 -6.14 15.88 -5.59
CA TYR A 227 -6.89 14.76 -5.01
C TYR A 227 -5.97 13.75 -4.32
N LEU A 228 -6.36 13.33 -3.11
CA LEU A 228 -5.69 12.28 -2.36
C LEU A 228 -5.93 10.92 -3.01
N GLY A 229 -4.85 10.18 -3.32
CA GLY A 229 -4.97 8.90 -3.99
C GLY A 229 -3.88 7.91 -3.61
N CYS A 230 -4.28 6.64 -3.47
CA CYS A 230 -3.37 5.52 -3.18
C CYS A 230 -2.94 4.78 -4.44
N PHE A 231 -1.63 4.66 -4.66
CA PHE A 231 -1.06 3.91 -5.78
C PHE A 231 -0.76 2.46 -5.39
N ARG A 232 -0.86 1.53 -6.34
CA ARG A 232 -0.35 0.16 -6.12
C ARG A 232 1.20 0.16 -6.19
N PRO A 233 1.91 -0.13 -5.09
CA PRO A 233 3.35 0.12 -4.97
C PRO A 233 4.19 -0.74 -5.90
N ARG A 234 5.20 -0.14 -6.57
CA ARG A 234 6.11 -0.73 -7.59
C ARG A 234 6.91 -1.98 -7.19
N TYR A 235 6.97 -2.35 -5.90
CA TYR A 235 7.53 -3.62 -5.43
C TYR A 235 6.91 -4.05 -4.08
N TRP A 236 6.28 -5.23 -4.02
CA TRP A 236 6.03 -5.90 -2.72
C TRP A 236 7.28 -6.72 -2.38
N ARG A 237 8.16 -6.16 -1.53
CA ARG A 237 9.16 -6.93 -0.79
C ARG A 237 8.76 -6.85 0.68
N TRP A 238 8.03 -7.85 1.14
CA TRP A 238 8.07 -8.25 2.54
C TRP A 238 9.41 -8.97 2.70
N GLY A 239 10.25 -8.52 3.63
CA GLY A 239 11.55 -9.14 3.89
C GLY A 239 11.41 -10.59 4.36
#